data_AF-A0AAD6E5G0-F1
#
_entry.id   AF-A0AAD6E5G0-F1
#
_cell.length_a   1.000
_cell.length_b   1.000
_cell.length_c   1.000
_cell.angle_alpha   90.00
_cell.angle_beta   90.00
_cell.angle_gamma   90.00
#
_symmetry.space_group_name_H-M   'P 1'
#
loop_
_entity.id
_entity.type
_entity.pdbx_description
1 polymer ?
#
loop_
_entity_poly.entity_id
_entity_poly.type
_entity_poly.pdbx_seq_one_letter_code
_entity_poly.pdbx_strand_id
1 'polypeptide(L)'
;MVRLKFPLYKDEHRFLTIGYDFHSQHVISNELNQAKSFSQSDTQGMESQNFISFKIGYTKTSLQFFFRMGEADWHDLATVDTAIMTDYDFRGPVIGIFAIGEDIAVEFGDFQVDIV
;
A
#
# COMPACT_ATOMS: atom_id res chain seq x y z
N MET A 1 -9.75 13.22 9.78
CA MET A 1 -8.43 12.73 9.31
C MET A 1 -8.68 11.81 8.14
N VAL A 2 -8.07 12.08 6.97
CA VAL A 2 -8.24 11.25 5.78
C VAL A 2 -6.97 10.44 5.51
N ARG A 3 -7.17 9.16 5.16
CA ARG A 3 -6.12 8.22 4.77
C ARG A 3 -6.49 7.55 3.47
N LEU A 4 -5.60 7.65 2.51
CA LEU A 4 -5.66 6.94 1.24
C LEU A 4 -4.85 5.66 1.35
N LYS A 5 -5.37 4.53 0.88
CA LYS A 5 -4.65 3.24 0.96
C LYS A 5 -4.83 2.39 -0.29
N PHE A 6 -3.74 1.71 -0.64
CA PHE A 6 -3.64 0.70 -1.68
C PHE A 6 -3.30 -0.66 -1.03
N PRO A 7 -4.31 -1.44 -0.60
CA PRO A 7 -4.10 -2.73 0.03
C PRO A 7 -3.76 -3.87 -0.94
N LEU A 8 -2.95 -4.80 -0.43
CA LEU A 8 -2.98 -6.23 -0.74
C LEU A 8 -3.55 -6.94 0.50
N TYR A 9 -4.85 -7.25 0.44
CA TYR A 9 -5.63 -7.75 1.57
C TYR A 9 -5.90 -9.24 1.42
N LYS A 10 -5.63 -10.03 2.46
CA LYS A 10 -5.96 -11.45 2.48
C LYS A 10 -7.12 -11.73 3.44
N ASP A 11 -7.04 -11.17 4.64
CA ASP A 11 -8.08 -11.19 5.66
C ASP A 11 -7.78 -10.12 6.75
N GLU A 12 -8.62 -10.05 7.78
CA GLU A 12 -8.51 -9.09 8.88
C GLU A 12 -7.22 -9.23 9.71
N HIS A 13 -6.52 -10.36 9.61
CA HIS A 13 -5.29 -10.66 10.33
C HIS A 13 -4.04 -10.58 9.44
N ARG A 14 -4.21 -10.48 8.11
CA ARG A 14 -3.16 -10.53 7.10
C ARG A 14 -3.43 -9.53 5.98
N PHE A 15 -2.71 -8.41 6.01
CA PHE A 15 -2.78 -7.39 4.97
C PHE A 15 -1.46 -6.64 4.85
N LEU A 16 -1.18 -6.18 3.63
CA LEU A 16 -0.14 -5.20 3.35
C LEU A 16 -0.81 -3.96 2.76
N THR A 17 -0.34 -2.77 3.10
CA THR A 17 -0.86 -1.52 2.56
C THR A 17 0.27 -0.54 2.30
N ILE A 18 0.18 0.23 1.23
CA ILE A 18 0.85 1.53 1.10
C ILE A 18 -0.22 2.61 1.02
N GLY A 19 0.02 3.76 1.61
CA GLY A 19 -0.97 4.83 1.65
C GLY A 19 -0.39 6.17 2.02
N TYR A 20 -1.25 7.19 2.00
CA TYR A 20 -0.92 8.55 2.41
C TYR A 20 -1.85 9.01 3.51
N ASP A 21 -1.26 9.57 4.57
CA ASP A 21 -1.98 10.26 5.63
C ASP A 21 -1.90 11.77 5.38
N PHE A 22 -3.05 12.36 5.04
CA PHE A 22 -3.12 13.79 4.70
C PHE A 22 -2.87 14.70 5.89
N HIS A 23 -3.05 14.21 7.12
CA HIS A 23 -2.83 15.00 8.32
C HIS A 23 -1.35 15.07 8.67
N SER A 24 -0.66 13.93 8.68
CA SER A 24 0.77 13.89 8.98
C SER A 24 1.64 14.21 7.76
N GLN A 25 1.10 14.18 6.55
CA GLN A 25 1.84 14.34 5.29
C GLN A 25 2.92 13.25 5.10
N HIS A 26 2.56 12.02 5.43
CA HIS A 26 3.45 10.87 5.30
C HIS A 26 2.88 9.84 4.35
N VAL A 27 3.77 9.26 3.54
CA VAL A 27 3.52 7.97 2.92
C VAL A 27 3.87 6.89 3.93
N ILE A 28 2.94 5.96 4.14
CA ILE A 28 3.04 4.92 5.16
C ILE A 28 2.78 3.58 4.50
N SER A 29 3.69 2.65 4.72
CA SER A 29 3.47 1.22 4.48
C SER A 29 3.15 0.52 5.79
N ASN A 30 2.24 -0.45 5.75
CA ASN A 30 1.92 -1.29 6.90
C ASN A 30 1.77 -2.72 6.43
N GLU A 31 2.58 -3.59 7.01
CA GLU A 31 2.59 -5.02 6.74
C GLU A 31 2.23 -5.76 8.02
N LEU A 32 1.14 -6.53 7.99
CA LEU A 32 0.68 -7.28 9.15
C LEU A 32 0.43 -8.73 8.77
N ASN A 33 0.97 -9.65 9.57
CA ASN A 33 0.50 -11.02 9.67
C ASN A 33 0.57 -11.49 11.12
N GLN A 34 -0.60 -11.56 11.77
CA GLN A 34 -0.70 -11.96 13.17
C GLN A 34 -0.35 -13.43 13.42
N ALA A 35 -0.67 -14.32 12.47
CA ALA A 35 -0.36 -15.76 12.61
C ALA A 35 1.15 -16.04 12.61
N LYS A 36 1.94 -15.17 11.97
CA LYS A 36 3.40 -15.24 11.92
C LYS A 36 4.09 -14.28 12.89
N SER A 37 3.33 -13.61 13.76
CA SER A 37 3.84 -12.56 14.66
C SER A 37 4.65 -11.48 13.91
N PHE A 38 4.23 -11.17 12.69
CA PHE A 38 4.91 -10.22 11.82
C PHE A 38 4.12 -8.90 11.78
N SER A 39 4.81 -7.80 12.06
CA SER A 39 4.29 -6.45 11.89
C SER A 39 5.45 -5.54 11.52
N GLN A 40 5.33 -4.85 10.39
CA GLN A 40 6.29 -3.84 9.94
C GLN A 40 5.53 -2.59 9.50
N SER A 41 6.18 -1.45 9.63
CA SER A 41 5.69 -0.20 9.07
C SER A 41 6.87 0.69 8.72
N ASP A 42 6.97 1.05 7.45
CA ASP A 42 7.92 2.04 6.96
C ASP A 42 7.19 3.32 6.58
N THR A 43 7.76 4.46 6.95
CA THR A 43 7.11 5.76 6.84
C THR A 43 8.08 6.77 6.26
N GLN A 44 7.61 7.58 5.31
CA GLN A 44 8.40 8.69 4.78
C GLN A 44 7.60 9.99 4.70
N GLY A 45 8.16 11.03 5.31
CA GLY A 45 7.60 12.38 5.32
C GLY A 45 7.79 13.06 3.97
N MET A 46 6.78 13.78 3.52
CA MET A 46 6.73 14.40 2.20
C MET A 46 6.13 15.79 2.28
N GLU A 47 6.56 16.68 1.40
CA GLU A 47 5.87 17.94 1.16
C GLU A 47 4.54 17.67 0.45
N SER A 48 3.50 18.44 0.78
CA SER A 48 2.19 18.33 0.14
C SER A 48 2.28 18.51 -1.37
N GLN A 49 1.68 17.59 -2.11
CA GLN A 49 1.53 17.68 -3.57
C GLN A 49 0.09 17.38 -3.97
N ASN A 50 -0.29 17.84 -5.16
CA ASN A 50 -1.64 17.66 -5.69
C ASN A 50 -1.94 16.22 -6.10
N PHE A 51 -0.90 15.45 -6.46
CA PHE A 51 -1.04 14.09 -6.98
C PHE A 51 0.00 13.16 -6.37
N ILE A 52 -0.48 12.01 -5.91
CA ILE A 52 0.35 10.89 -5.45
C ILE A 52 -0.05 9.64 -6.22
N SER A 53 0.93 8.85 -6.62
CA SER A 53 0.70 7.53 -7.22
C SER A 53 1.34 6.45 -6.36
N PHE A 54 0.67 5.32 -6.27
CA PHE A 54 1.19 4.11 -5.62
C PHE A 54 1.36 3.00 -6.65
N LYS A 55 2.32 2.13 -6.41
CA LYS A 55 2.58 0.95 -7.23
C LYS A 55 3.05 -0.18 -6.34
N ILE A 56 2.55 -1.38 -6.60
CA ILE A 56 3.08 -2.62 -6.03
C ILE A 56 3.77 -3.38 -7.15
N GLY A 57 5.10 -3.47 -7.09
CA GLY A 57 5.86 -4.39 -7.92
C GLY A 57 5.78 -5.79 -7.31
N TYR A 58 5.68 -6.82 -8.14
CA TYR A 58 5.61 -8.19 -7.66
C TYR A 58 6.53 -9.12 -8.44
N THR A 59 7.12 -10.06 -7.71
CA THR A 59 7.76 -11.25 -8.26
C THR A 59 7.18 -12.48 -7.55
N LYS A 60 7.67 -13.68 -7.89
CA LYS A 60 7.26 -14.90 -7.17
C LYS A 60 7.60 -14.85 -5.67
N THR A 61 8.65 -14.11 -5.28
CA THR A 61 9.19 -14.14 -3.92
C THR A 61 9.12 -12.80 -3.21
N SER A 62 8.89 -11.70 -3.91
CA SER A 62 8.89 -10.36 -3.33
C SER A 62 7.71 -9.51 -3.78
N LEU A 63 7.25 -8.66 -2.87
CA LEU A 63 6.38 -7.53 -3.12
C LEU A 63 7.13 -6.26 -2.77
N GLN A 64 7.08 -5.27 -3.65
CA GLN A 64 7.79 -4.00 -3.49
C GLN A 64 6.80 -2.85 -3.57
N PHE A 65 6.80 -2.00 -2.56
CA PHE A 65 5.89 -0.86 -2.44
C PHE A 65 6.60 0.40 -2.90
N PHE A 66 6.04 1.04 -3.92
CA PHE A 66 6.57 2.26 -4.49
C PHE A 66 5.54 3.39 -4.41
N PHE A 67 6.05 4.60 -4.34
CA PHE A 67 5.26 5.81 -4.50
C PHE A 67 5.99 6.83 -5.39
N ARG A 68 5.24 7.78 -5.94
CA ARG A 68 5.81 8.99 -6.57
C ARG A 68 4.86 10.17 -6.37
N MET A 69 5.43 11.36 -6.45
CA MET A 69 4.69 12.62 -6.35
C MET A 69 4.67 13.30 -7.72
N GLY A 70 3.48 13.59 -8.25
CA GLY A 70 3.33 14.12 -9.59
C GLY A 70 4.05 13.26 -10.64
N GLU A 71 4.94 13.88 -11.41
CA GLU A 71 5.72 13.24 -12.48
C GLU A 71 7.13 12.84 -12.05
N ALA A 72 7.44 12.86 -10.75
CA ALA A 72 8.75 12.45 -10.25
C ALA A 72 9.02 10.94 -10.46
N ASP A 73 10.29 10.57 -10.27
CA ASP A 73 10.72 9.17 -10.28
C ASP A 73 10.04 8.35 -9.17
N TRP A 74 9.91 7.05 -9.40
CA TRP A 74 9.39 6.12 -8.39
C TRP A 74 10.40 5.93 -7.25
N HIS A 75 9.91 6.08 -6.02
CA HIS A 75 10.65 5.80 -4.79
C HIS A 75 10.22 4.46 -4.20
N ASP A 76 11.19 3.66 -3.78
CA ASP A 76 10.96 2.43 -3.00
C ASP A 76 10.73 2.81 -1.53
N LEU A 77 9.66 2.27 -0.94
CA LEU A 77 9.34 2.46 0.47
C LEU A 77 9.59 1.20 1.30
N ALA A 78 9.20 0.05 0.76
CA ALA A 78 9.30 -1.22 1.47
C ALA A 78 9.38 -2.40 0.49
N THR A 79 10.09 -3.45 0.91
CA THR A 79 10.13 -4.74 0.22
C THR A 79 9.77 -5.86 1.20
N VAL A 80 8.85 -6.74 0.81
CA VAL A 80 8.27 -7.78 1.65
C VAL A 80 8.36 -9.13 0.97
N ASP A 81 8.75 -10.17 1.71
CA ASP A 81 8.73 -11.54 1.21
C ASP A 81 7.27 -12.04 1.07
N THR A 82 6.91 -12.51 -0.12
CA THR A 82 5.57 -13.10 -0.40
C THR A 82 5.21 -14.27 0.53
N ALA A 83 6.22 -14.96 1.09
CA ALA A 83 6.03 -16.02 2.08
C ALA A 83 5.32 -15.49 3.32
N ILE A 84 5.46 -14.21 3.68
CA ILE A 84 4.74 -13.60 4.80
C ILE A 84 3.23 -13.66 4.56
N MET A 85 2.76 -13.53 3.31
CA MET A 85 1.32 -13.55 2.97
C MET A 85 0.80 -14.94 2.57
N THR A 86 1.68 -15.94 2.51
CA THR A 86 1.35 -17.29 2.05
C THR A 86 1.11 -18.24 3.23
N ASP A 87 0.04 -19.01 3.15
CA ASP A 87 -0.26 -20.11 4.09
C ASP A 87 -1.12 -21.18 3.39
N TYR A 88 -1.37 -22.30 4.07
CA TYR A 88 -2.25 -23.38 3.62
C TYR A 88 -3.73 -23.01 3.75
N ASP A 89 -4.15 -22.03 2.95
CA ASP A 89 -5.55 -21.62 2.86
C ASP A 89 -6.02 -21.48 1.41
N PHE A 90 -7.34 -21.44 1.25
CA PHE A 90 -8.00 -21.44 -0.06
C PHE A 90 -8.31 -20.03 -0.58
N ARG A 91 -7.78 -18.97 0.04
CA ARG A 91 -8.10 -17.58 -0.32
C ARG A 91 -6.90 -16.86 -0.90
N GLY A 92 -7.04 -16.35 -2.12
CA GLY A 92 -6.08 -15.43 -2.73
C GLY A 92 -6.19 -14.02 -2.15
N PRO A 93 -5.10 -13.23 -2.15
CA PRO A 93 -5.18 -11.83 -1.79
C PRO A 93 -5.96 -11.02 -2.83
N VAL A 94 -6.63 -9.96 -2.37
CA VAL A 94 -7.30 -8.96 -3.20
C VAL A 94 -6.49 -7.69 -3.16
N ILE A 95 -6.25 -7.09 -4.34
CA ILE A 95 -5.68 -5.76 -4.48
C ILE A 95 -6.81 -4.79 -4.78
N GLY A 96 -6.83 -3.65 -4.10
CA GLY A 96 -7.85 -2.63 -4.31
C GLY A 96 -7.37 -1.28 -3.83
N ILE A 97 -8.20 -0.25 -3.94
CA ILE A 97 -7.91 1.09 -3.42
C ILE A 97 -9.08 1.51 -2.54
N PHE A 98 -8.80 2.18 -1.42
CA PHE A 98 -9.83 2.79 -0.58
C PHE A 98 -9.32 4.06 0.11
N ALA A 99 -10.28 4.88 0.57
CA ALA A 99 -10.01 6.02 1.42
C ALA A 99 -10.90 5.95 2.66
N ILE A 100 -10.38 6.36 3.81
CA ILE A 100 -11.13 6.48 5.07
C ILE A 100 -10.90 7.87 5.64
N GLY A 101 -11.98 8.55 6.00
CA GLY A 101 -11.92 9.76 6.79
C GLY A 101 -13.15 10.63 6.64
N GLU A 102 -13.05 11.85 7.14
CA GLU A 102 -14.12 12.84 7.20
C GLU A 102 -13.67 14.13 6.51
N ASP A 103 -14.62 14.87 5.95
CA ASP A 103 -14.49 16.25 5.44
C ASP A 103 -13.56 16.52 4.25
N ILE A 104 -12.82 15.53 3.76
CA ILE A 104 -11.98 15.64 2.55
C ILE A 104 -12.36 14.53 1.57
N ALA A 105 -12.82 14.94 0.38
CA ALA A 105 -13.01 14.03 -0.73
C ALA A 105 -11.66 13.70 -1.39
N VAL A 106 -11.45 12.44 -1.74
CA VAL A 106 -10.28 11.98 -2.51
C VAL A 106 -10.77 11.43 -3.84
N GLU A 107 -10.12 11.82 -4.92
CA GLU A 107 -10.39 11.33 -6.26
C GLU A 107 -9.36 10.27 -6.66
N PHE A 108 -9.83 9.18 -7.26
CA PHE A 108 -8.99 8.14 -7.85
C PHE A 108 -8.95 8.34 -9.36
N GLY A 109 -7.86 8.91 -9.86
CA GLY A 109 -7.72 9.22 -11.28
C GLY A 109 -7.49 7.99 -12.18
N ASP A 110 -6.87 6.94 -11.65
CA ASP A 110 -6.51 5.75 -12.44
C ASP A 110 -6.31 4.51 -11.55
N PHE A 111 -6.50 3.33 -12.14
CA PHE A 111 -6.16 2.03 -11.57
C PHE A 111 -5.79 1.05 -12.68
N GLN A 112 -4.53 0.62 -12.68
CA GLN A 112 -3.99 -0.28 -13.69
C GLN A 112 -3.41 -1.53 -13.03
N VAL A 113 -3.62 -2.66 -13.68
CA VAL A 113 -2.98 -3.95 -13.39
C VAL A 113 -2.37 -4.41 -14.69
N ASP A 114 -1.08 -4.74 -14.68
CA ASP A 114 -0.25 -5.15 -15.82
C ASP A 114 -1.05 -5.41 -17.11
N ILE A 115 -1.05 -4.40 -17.96
CA ILE A 115 -1.63 -4.47 -19.29
C ILE A 115 -0.60 -5.21 -20.13
N VAL A 116 -0.92 -6.47 -20.47
CA VAL A 116 -0.17 -7.25 -21.46
C VAL A 116 -0.32 -6.61 -22.83
#